data_AF-A0A6G0VVA5-F1
#
_entry.id   AF-A0A6G0VVA5-F1
#
_cell.length_a   1.000
_cell.length_b   1.000
_cell.length_c   1.000
_cell.angle_alpha   90.00
_cell.angle_beta   90.00
_cell.angle_gamma   90.00
#
_symmetry.space_group_name_H-M   'P 1'
#
loop_
_entity.id
_entity.type
_entity.pdbx_description
1 polymer ?
#
loop_
_entity_poly.entity_id
_entity_poly.type
_entity_poly.pdbx_seq_one_letter_code
_entity_poly.pdbx_strand_id
1 'polypeptide(L)'
;MTISTQNPFGEFIFDLNNECFKNSESNKQNTVVPFSFKTMQENINSIILPTAWNKHDIPNKLIMFSYHITIENESEIPTPIIFKRVCLNINLKTNCLVLNAEISLNIFGIKAITSVTVLEELLNKFDSANICKRYKVDSYLKTQNSYVDPNENVRHISYQFIIEKKDICQYCTCALRKQIEKNFGYKMSAFSSLSLEDGLDKSVIPYIQRIAINEIVSAYKVKNKKGRRYSENWNTKCGFDEKFLELFALHLAQKDQFKRHGISICDEMSTRESVSVNSENLTNIENCIGLIDFGDDGDKGKSFNDKANHG
;
A
#
# COMPACT_ATOMS: atom_id res chain seq x y z
N MET A 1 40.30 -33.97 18.29
CA MET A 1 39.20 -33.22 18.92
C MET A 1 38.06 -33.15 17.92
N THR A 2 37.12 -34.06 18.07
CA THR A 2 35.97 -34.28 17.20
C THR A 2 34.76 -33.71 17.94
N ILE A 3 34.13 -32.66 17.41
CA ILE A 3 32.91 -32.09 17.99
C ILE A 3 31.78 -32.38 17.02
N SER A 4 30.95 -33.34 17.42
CA SER A 4 29.61 -33.59 16.91
C SER A 4 28.68 -32.49 17.43
N THR A 5 27.83 -31.91 16.57
CA THR A 5 26.73 -31.05 17.02
C THR A 5 25.40 -31.69 16.69
N GLN A 6 24.56 -31.71 17.72
CA GLN A 6 23.36 -32.49 17.87
C GLN A 6 22.15 -31.84 17.19
N ASN A 7 21.28 -32.73 16.75
CA ASN A 7 19.93 -32.52 16.21
C ASN A 7 18.96 -32.11 17.34
N PRO A 8 18.25 -30.97 17.25
CA PRO A 8 17.40 -30.51 18.34
C PRO A 8 15.91 -30.59 17.97
N PHE A 9 15.30 -31.77 17.89
CA PHE A 9 13.83 -31.93 18.05
C PHE A 9 13.52 -33.35 18.51
N GLY A 10 13.57 -33.53 19.84
CA GLY A 10 13.06 -34.70 20.53
C GLY A 10 11.54 -34.71 20.61
N GLU A 11 10.99 -35.89 20.39
CA GLU A 11 9.89 -36.53 21.10
C GLU A 11 8.83 -35.62 21.75
N PHE A 12 7.66 -35.54 21.11
CA PHE A 12 6.38 -35.42 21.81
C PHE A 12 5.60 -36.72 21.60
N ILE A 13 5.73 -37.61 22.60
CA ILE A 13 4.84 -38.75 22.82
C ILE A 13 3.63 -38.20 23.58
N PHE A 14 2.42 -38.42 23.05
CA PHE A 14 1.21 -38.39 23.87
C PHE A 14 0.63 -39.81 23.88
N ASP A 15 0.73 -40.42 25.05
CA ASP A 15 -0.03 -41.60 25.47
C ASP A 15 -1.53 -41.31 25.38
N LEU A 16 -2.28 -42.19 24.71
CA LEU A 16 -3.66 -42.49 25.06
C LEU A 16 -3.89 -44.00 24.83
N ASN A 17 -3.67 -44.78 25.88
CA ASN A 17 -4.21 -46.12 25.98
C ASN A 17 -5.57 -46.10 26.67
N ASN A 18 -6.48 -46.85 26.04
CA ASN A 18 -7.50 -47.73 26.61
C ASN A 18 -8.93 -47.25 26.92
N GLU A 19 -9.81 -48.12 26.40
CA GLU A 19 -11.16 -48.50 26.85
C GLU A 19 -12.33 -47.58 26.52
N CYS A 20 -13.11 -47.96 25.50
CA CYS A 20 -14.30 -48.78 25.69
C CYS A 20 -14.94 -49.08 24.32
N PHE A 21 -15.40 -50.32 24.11
CA PHE A 21 -16.62 -50.73 23.38
C PHE A 21 -16.45 -52.18 22.88
N LYS A 22 -16.95 -53.12 23.69
CA LYS A 22 -17.65 -54.29 23.16
C LYS A 22 -19.13 -53.93 23.16
N ASN A 23 -19.76 -53.94 21.99
CA ASN A 23 -21.06 -54.56 21.82
C ASN A 23 -21.31 -54.82 20.33
N SER A 24 -21.61 -56.07 20.07
CA SER A 24 -22.13 -56.65 18.84
C SER A 24 -23.50 -56.08 18.51
N GLU A 25 -23.75 -55.77 17.23
CA GLU A 25 -24.94 -56.23 16.52
C GLU A 25 -24.82 -55.93 15.03
N SER A 26 -25.12 -56.96 14.24
CA SER A 26 -25.11 -56.98 12.79
C SER A 26 -26.17 -56.05 12.20
N ASN A 27 -25.75 -55.08 11.39
CA ASN A 27 -26.64 -54.45 10.42
C ASN A 27 -25.88 -54.04 9.16
N LYS A 28 -26.49 -54.34 8.01
CA LYS A 28 -25.95 -54.28 6.65
C LYS A 28 -25.15 -52.99 6.40
N GLN A 29 -23.86 -53.20 6.15
CA GLN A 29 -22.91 -52.18 5.74
C GLN A 29 -23.29 -51.61 4.36
N ASN A 30 -23.92 -50.43 4.35
CA ASN A 30 -23.59 -49.44 3.32
C ASN A 30 -22.29 -48.79 3.77
N THR A 31 -21.15 -49.41 3.47
CA THR A 31 -19.84 -48.78 3.62
C THR A 31 -19.78 -47.57 2.70
N VAL A 32 -20.11 -46.40 3.24
CA VAL A 32 -19.74 -45.12 2.64
C VAL A 32 -18.22 -45.13 2.58
N VAL A 33 -17.67 -45.39 1.39
CA VAL A 33 -16.21 -45.37 1.19
C VAL A 33 -15.76 -43.95 1.52
N PRO A 34 -14.86 -43.77 2.51
CA PRO A 34 -14.39 -42.45 2.87
C PRO A 34 -13.67 -41.83 1.67
N PHE A 35 -13.98 -40.55 1.40
CA PHE A 35 -13.36 -39.82 0.31
C PHE A 35 -11.83 -39.83 0.47
N SER A 36 -11.13 -40.32 -0.54
CA SER A 36 -9.69 -40.54 -0.50
C SER A 36 -8.99 -39.86 -1.69
N PHE A 37 -7.69 -39.64 -1.58
CA PHE A 37 -6.89 -39.13 -2.70
C PHE A 37 -6.95 -40.04 -3.93
N LYS A 38 -7.04 -41.36 -3.74
CA LYS A 38 -7.20 -42.31 -4.85
C LYS A 38 -8.54 -42.09 -5.57
N THR A 39 -9.63 -41.96 -4.80
CA THR A 39 -10.95 -41.63 -5.34
C THR A 39 -10.94 -40.27 -6.05
N MET A 40 -10.19 -39.29 -5.55
CA MET A 40 -9.99 -38.00 -6.21
C MET A 40 -9.27 -38.17 -7.57
N GLN A 41 -8.18 -38.94 -7.63
CA GLN A 41 -7.43 -39.18 -8.88
C GLN A 41 -8.27 -39.93 -9.92
N GLU A 42 -9.02 -40.94 -9.51
CA GLU A 42 -9.92 -41.69 -10.41
C GLU A 42 -10.98 -40.79 -11.06
N ASN A 43 -11.45 -39.77 -10.34
CA ASN A 43 -12.48 -38.85 -10.80
C ASN A 43 -11.93 -37.51 -11.32
N ILE A 44 -10.60 -37.33 -11.39
CA ILE A 44 -9.99 -36.03 -11.67
C ILE A 44 -10.33 -35.48 -13.07
N ASN A 45 -10.64 -36.37 -14.01
CA ASN A 45 -11.02 -36.01 -15.38
C ASN A 45 -12.44 -35.44 -15.47
N SER A 46 -13.26 -35.59 -14.42
CA SER A 46 -14.60 -35.00 -14.37
C SER A 46 -14.60 -33.51 -14.00
N ILE A 47 -13.48 -32.99 -13.48
CA ILE A 47 -13.37 -31.58 -13.09
C ILE A 47 -13.37 -30.69 -14.32
N ILE A 48 -14.31 -29.74 -14.37
CA ILE A 48 -14.34 -28.71 -15.40
C ILE A 48 -13.35 -27.60 -15.00
N LEU A 49 -12.29 -27.43 -15.80
CA LEU A 49 -11.27 -26.42 -15.53
C LEU A 49 -11.66 -25.05 -16.09
N PRO A 50 -11.35 -23.95 -15.38
CA PRO A 50 -11.42 -22.62 -15.96
C PRO A 50 -10.45 -22.48 -17.14
N THR A 51 -10.70 -21.50 -18.01
CA THR A 51 -9.90 -21.29 -19.23
C THR A 51 -8.42 -21.05 -18.90
N ALA A 52 -7.52 -21.65 -19.70
CA ALA A 52 -6.06 -21.56 -19.59
C ALA A 52 -5.43 -22.19 -18.33
N TRP A 53 -6.20 -22.97 -17.55
CA TRP A 53 -5.65 -23.84 -16.53
C TRP A 53 -5.16 -25.17 -17.13
N ASN A 54 -4.03 -25.65 -16.62
CA ASN A 54 -3.45 -26.94 -16.95
C ASN A 54 -3.51 -27.85 -15.73
N LYS A 55 -3.60 -29.16 -15.97
CA LYS A 55 -3.57 -30.19 -14.93
C LYS A 55 -2.30 -31.01 -15.07
N HIS A 56 -1.66 -31.25 -13.93
CA HIS A 56 -0.53 -32.15 -13.77
C HIS A 56 -0.90 -33.18 -12.70
N ASP A 57 -0.97 -34.44 -13.10
CA ASP A 57 -1.29 -35.54 -12.20
C ASP A 57 -0.04 -36.43 -12.05
N ILE A 58 0.44 -36.54 -10.82
CA ILE A 58 1.49 -37.47 -10.44
C ILE A 58 0.82 -38.58 -9.63
N PRO A 59 0.68 -39.79 -10.22
CA PRO A 59 -0.02 -40.91 -9.60
C PRO A 59 0.42 -41.15 -8.15
N ASN A 60 -0.55 -41.27 -7.24
CA ASN A 60 -0.34 -41.52 -5.80
C ASN A 60 0.58 -40.51 -5.09
N LYS A 61 0.79 -39.30 -5.63
CA LYS A 61 1.67 -38.29 -5.00
C LYS A 61 1.05 -36.90 -4.94
N LEU A 62 0.60 -36.38 -6.08
CA LEU A 62 0.23 -34.97 -6.20
C LEU A 62 -0.70 -34.77 -7.38
N ILE A 63 -1.75 -33.99 -7.16
CA ILE A 63 -2.52 -33.35 -8.22
C ILE A 63 -2.20 -31.86 -8.18
N MET A 64 -1.81 -31.29 -9.30
CA MET A 64 -1.51 -29.87 -9.43
C MET A 64 -2.29 -29.26 -10.59
N PHE A 65 -2.92 -28.12 -10.33
CA PHE A 65 -3.52 -27.26 -11.35
C PHE A 65 -2.71 -25.98 -11.45
N SER A 66 -2.35 -25.56 -12.66
CA SER A 66 -1.53 -24.37 -12.89
C SER A 66 -2.11 -23.48 -13.99
N TYR A 67 -2.09 -22.18 -13.73
CA TYR A 67 -2.40 -21.14 -14.69
C TYR A 67 -1.11 -20.42 -15.05
N HIS A 68 -0.71 -20.51 -16.32
CA HIS A 68 0.53 -19.92 -16.81
C HIS A 68 0.26 -18.56 -17.43
N ILE A 69 1.16 -17.61 -17.19
CA ILE A 69 1.21 -16.33 -17.91
C ILE A 69 2.55 -16.23 -18.62
N THR A 70 2.56 -15.54 -19.75
CA THR A 70 3.78 -15.23 -20.46
C THR A 70 4.18 -13.80 -20.11
N ILE A 71 5.44 -13.59 -19.72
CA ILE A 71 6.00 -12.23 -19.66
C ILE A 71 6.67 -11.96 -21.00
N GLU A 72 6.12 -11.03 -21.76
CA GLU A 72 6.76 -10.49 -22.96
C GLU A 72 7.76 -9.42 -22.56
N ASN A 73 9.04 -9.72 -22.75
CA ASN A 73 10.11 -8.72 -22.75
C ASN A 73 10.49 -8.44 -24.20
N GLU A 74 10.67 -7.16 -24.55
CA GLU A 74 10.94 -6.67 -25.91
C GLU A 74 12.23 -7.23 -26.55
N SER A 75 13.04 -7.98 -25.80
CA SER A 75 14.36 -8.45 -26.23
C SER A 75 14.62 -9.93 -25.97
N GLU A 76 13.66 -10.68 -25.42
CA GLU A 76 13.87 -12.06 -24.98
C GLU A 76 12.72 -12.99 -25.37
N ILE A 77 13.02 -14.28 -25.45
CA ILE A 77 12.04 -15.32 -25.70
C ILE A 77 10.99 -15.28 -24.57
N PRO A 78 9.69 -15.20 -24.90
CA PRO A 78 8.63 -15.19 -23.90
C PRO A 78 8.75 -16.36 -22.94
N THR A 79 8.99 -16.08 -21.66
CA THR A 79 9.17 -17.11 -20.64
C THR A 79 7.86 -17.33 -19.89
N PRO A 80 7.30 -18.55 -19.90
CA PRO A 80 6.07 -18.85 -19.18
C PRO A 80 6.35 -18.93 -17.67
N ILE A 81 5.53 -18.24 -16.89
CA ILE A 81 5.59 -18.22 -15.43
C ILE A 81 4.27 -18.77 -14.88
N ILE A 82 4.37 -19.63 -13.87
CA ILE A 82 3.19 -20.15 -13.17
C ILE A 82 2.65 -19.04 -12.27
N PHE A 83 1.53 -18.47 -12.68
CA PHE A 83 0.91 -17.36 -11.98
C PHE A 83 0.03 -17.84 -10.84
N LYS A 84 -0.93 -18.75 -11.09
CA LYS A 84 -1.73 -19.41 -10.05
C LYS A 84 -1.43 -20.89 -10.03
N ARG A 85 -1.45 -21.49 -8.83
CA ARG A 85 -1.28 -22.93 -8.63
C ARG A 85 -2.18 -23.43 -7.51
N VAL A 86 -2.82 -24.58 -7.71
CA VAL A 86 -3.51 -25.33 -6.66
C VAL A 86 -2.87 -26.72 -6.59
N CYS A 87 -2.30 -27.05 -5.44
CA CYS A 87 -1.68 -28.35 -5.19
C CYS A 87 -2.50 -29.14 -4.18
N LEU A 88 -2.84 -30.38 -4.49
CA LEU A 88 -3.51 -31.32 -3.60
C LEU A 88 -2.60 -32.53 -3.36
N ASN A 89 -2.21 -32.75 -2.11
CA ASN A 89 -1.37 -33.89 -1.75
C ASN A 89 -2.18 -35.15 -1.39
N ILE A 90 -1.48 -36.25 -1.12
CA ILE A 90 -2.08 -37.54 -0.72
C ILE A 90 -3.00 -37.50 0.50
N ASN A 91 -2.81 -36.51 1.39
CA ASN A 91 -3.61 -36.32 2.59
C ASN A 91 -4.78 -35.35 2.35
N LEU A 92 -5.08 -35.03 1.09
CA LEU A 92 -6.06 -34.02 0.68
C LEU A 92 -5.77 -32.61 1.25
N LYS A 93 -4.54 -32.35 1.72
CA LYS A 93 -4.11 -31.01 2.09
C LYS A 93 -3.92 -30.21 0.81
N THR A 94 -4.55 -29.04 0.75
CA THR A 94 -4.54 -28.17 -0.43
C THR A 94 -3.74 -26.91 -0.16
N ASN A 95 -2.84 -26.58 -1.08
CA ASN A 95 -2.09 -25.34 -1.06
C ASN A 95 -2.46 -24.54 -2.31
N CYS A 96 -2.99 -23.33 -2.12
CA CYS A 96 -3.18 -22.36 -3.20
C CYS A 96 -1.99 -21.42 -3.22
N LEU A 97 -1.36 -21.22 -4.38
CA LEU A 97 -0.23 -20.32 -4.55
C LEU A 97 -0.47 -19.32 -5.67
N VAL A 98 -0.03 -18.09 -5.47
CA VAL A 98 0.16 -17.12 -6.57
C VAL A 98 1.58 -16.61 -6.58
N LEU A 99 2.27 -16.76 -7.71
CA LEU A 99 3.70 -16.44 -7.85
C LEU A 99 4.55 -17.01 -6.70
N ASN A 100 4.22 -18.24 -6.27
CA ASN A 100 4.80 -18.97 -5.13
C ASN A 100 4.45 -18.46 -3.72
N ALA A 101 3.63 -17.41 -3.57
CA ALA A 101 3.09 -17.01 -2.28
C ALA A 101 1.87 -17.88 -1.92
N GLU A 102 1.88 -18.46 -0.72
CA GLU A 102 0.78 -19.32 -0.22
C GLU A 102 -0.44 -18.49 0.20
N ILE A 103 -1.63 -19.02 -0.11
CA ILE A 103 -2.93 -18.39 0.15
C ILE A 103 -3.77 -19.37 0.94
N SER A 104 -4.34 -18.90 2.06
CA SER A 104 -5.22 -19.70 2.90
C SER A 104 -6.54 -20.04 2.18
N LEU A 105 -6.99 -21.29 2.26
CA LEU A 105 -8.28 -21.74 1.71
C LEU A 105 -9.49 -21.04 2.36
N ASN A 106 -9.34 -20.60 3.60
CA ASN A 106 -10.41 -19.95 4.38
C ASN A 106 -10.95 -18.70 3.68
N ILE A 107 -10.11 -18.03 2.88
CA ILE A 107 -10.45 -16.88 2.06
C ILE A 107 -11.57 -17.19 1.06
N PHE A 108 -11.61 -18.42 0.54
CA PHE A 108 -12.62 -18.87 -0.42
C PHE A 108 -13.85 -19.50 0.27
N GLY A 109 -13.87 -19.48 1.62
CA GLY A 109 -14.89 -20.15 2.43
C GLY A 109 -14.75 -21.66 2.47
N ILE A 110 -13.59 -22.21 2.07
CA ILE A 110 -13.34 -23.65 1.97
C ILE A 110 -12.41 -24.07 3.10
N LYS A 111 -12.86 -25.01 3.95
CA LYS A 111 -12.05 -25.52 5.07
C LYS A 111 -11.18 -26.71 4.68
N ALA A 112 -11.75 -27.64 3.90
CA ALA A 112 -11.10 -28.86 3.45
C ALA A 112 -11.73 -29.36 2.15
N ILE A 113 -10.95 -30.09 1.35
CA ILE A 113 -11.44 -30.71 0.13
C ILE A 113 -12.00 -32.09 0.46
N THR A 114 -13.32 -32.20 0.48
CA THR A 114 -14.05 -33.43 0.82
C THR A 114 -14.66 -34.14 -0.39
N SER A 115 -14.60 -33.50 -1.57
CA SER A 115 -15.15 -34.03 -2.81
C SER A 115 -14.52 -33.34 -4.02
N VAL A 116 -14.73 -33.94 -5.19
CA VAL A 116 -14.32 -33.38 -6.49
C VAL A 116 -15.02 -32.05 -6.77
N THR A 117 -16.30 -31.92 -6.40
CA THR A 117 -17.08 -30.69 -6.58
C THR A 117 -16.55 -29.53 -5.76
N VAL A 118 -16.09 -29.77 -4.53
CA VAL A 118 -15.46 -28.72 -3.69
C VAL A 118 -14.12 -28.27 -4.27
N LEU A 119 -13.36 -29.18 -4.90
CA LEU A 119 -12.13 -28.82 -5.59
C LEU A 119 -12.40 -27.98 -6.85
N GLU A 120 -13.44 -28.32 -7.61
CA GLU A 120 -13.89 -27.52 -8.75
C GLU A 120 -14.38 -26.13 -8.32
N GLU A 121 -15.16 -26.04 -7.24
CA GLU A 121 -15.58 -24.77 -6.65
C GLU A 121 -14.39 -23.91 -6.24
N LEU A 122 -13.35 -24.51 -5.61
CA LEU A 122 -12.12 -23.83 -5.28
C LEU A 122 -11.43 -23.27 -6.53
N LEU A 123 -11.29 -24.06 -7.59
CA LEU A 123 -10.65 -23.63 -8.83
C LEU A 123 -11.39 -22.44 -9.46
N ASN A 124 -12.71 -22.50 -9.53
CA ASN A 124 -13.54 -21.42 -10.08
C ASN A 124 -13.48 -20.12 -9.23
N LYS A 125 -13.56 -20.25 -7.90
CA LYS A 125 -13.41 -19.11 -6.98
C LYS A 125 -12.01 -18.52 -7.06
N PHE A 126 -10.99 -19.36 -7.13
CA PHE A 126 -9.61 -18.92 -7.19
C PHE A 126 -9.27 -18.27 -8.54
N ASP A 127 -9.86 -18.75 -9.63
CA ASP A 127 -9.77 -18.13 -10.94
C ASP A 127 -10.40 -16.73 -10.95
N SER A 128 -11.62 -16.62 -10.44
CA SER A 128 -12.39 -15.37 -10.34
C SER A 128 -11.88 -14.40 -9.27
N ALA A 129 -10.97 -14.85 -8.40
CA ALA A 129 -10.46 -14.03 -7.31
C ALA A 129 -9.72 -12.81 -7.85
N ASN A 130 -10.21 -11.62 -7.49
CA ASN A 130 -9.60 -10.36 -7.86
C ASN A 130 -8.26 -10.18 -7.15
N ILE A 131 -7.19 -10.34 -7.90
CA ILE A 131 -5.83 -9.94 -7.53
C ILE A 131 -5.75 -8.45 -7.86
N CYS A 132 -5.72 -7.54 -6.85
CA CYS A 132 -6.12 -6.11 -6.91
C CYS A 132 -6.09 -5.37 -8.25
N LYS A 133 -6.94 -4.34 -8.36
CA LYS A 133 -7.27 -3.56 -9.55
C LYS A 133 -6.14 -2.73 -10.18
N ARG A 134 -4.87 -3.04 -9.89
CA ARG A 134 -3.69 -2.53 -10.62
C ARG A 134 -3.61 -0.99 -10.59
N TYR A 135 -2.73 -0.43 -11.41
CA TYR A 135 -2.74 0.96 -11.83
C TYR A 135 -2.30 0.99 -13.30
N LYS A 136 -2.90 1.86 -14.12
CA LYS A 136 -2.46 2.06 -15.51
C LYS A 136 -1.23 2.98 -15.48
N VAL A 137 -0.16 2.55 -16.15
CA VAL A 137 1.07 3.35 -16.32
C VAL A 137 1.14 3.74 -17.79
N ASP A 138 1.34 5.02 -18.06
CA ASP A 138 1.76 5.45 -19.41
C ASP A 138 3.07 4.75 -19.76
N SER A 139 3.17 4.23 -20.98
CA SER A 139 4.15 3.28 -21.53
C SER A 139 5.65 3.44 -21.19
N TYR A 140 6.07 4.54 -20.56
CA TYR A 140 7.47 4.93 -20.42
C TYR A 140 8.19 4.45 -19.16
N LEU A 141 7.56 3.73 -18.22
CA LEU A 141 8.21 3.40 -16.94
C LEU A 141 7.90 1.98 -16.43
N LYS A 142 8.44 0.96 -17.12
CA LYS A 142 8.63 -0.39 -16.53
C LYS A 142 9.66 -0.27 -15.39
N THR A 143 9.28 -0.65 -14.17
CA THR A 143 10.25 -0.78 -13.07
C THR A 143 10.85 -2.19 -13.08
N GLN A 144 12.08 -2.37 -12.57
CA GLN A 144 12.71 -3.70 -12.47
C GLN A 144 11.88 -4.70 -11.64
N ASN A 145 11.01 -4.19 -10.75
CA ASN A 145 10.14 -4.99 -9.90
C ASN A 145 8.70 -5.06 -10.43
N SER A 146 8.50 -4.91 -11.74
CA SER A 146 7.17 -5.01 -12.34
C SER A 146 7.11 -5.87 -13.59
N TYR A 147 5.98 -6.53 -13.82
CA TYR A 147 5.68 -7.32 -15.01
C TYR A 147 4.34 -6.92 -15.61
N VAL A 148 4.13 -7.22 -16.89
CA VAL A 148 2.85 -7.03 -17.58
C VAL A 148 2.09 -8.35 -17.55
N ASP A 149 0.83 -8.32 -17.12
CA ASP A 149 -0.04 -9.50 -17.12
C ASP A 149 -0.73 -9.71 -18.49
N PRO A 150 -1.39 -10.86 -18.74
CA PRO A 150 -2.03 -11.13 -20.03
C PRO A 150 -3.13 -10.14 -20.44
N ASN A 151 -3.61 -9.31 -19.51
CA ASN A 151 -4.60 -8.27 -19.78
C ASN A 151 -3.93 -6.89 -19.97
N GLU A 152 -2.62 -6.87 -20.24
CA GLU A 152 -1.77 -5.68 -20.44
C GLU A 152 -1.62 -4.77 -19.21
N ASN A 153 -1.78 -5.31 -18.00
CA ASN A 153 -1.67 -4.50 -16.79
C ASN A 153 -0.30 -4.66 -16.13
N VAL A 154 0.29 -3.54 -15.69
CA VAL A 154 1.54 -3.54 -14.93
C VAL A 154 1.28 -3.97 -13.49
N ARG A 155 2.07 -4.93 -13.00
CA ARG A 155 1.98 -5.50 -11.64
C ARG A 155 3.34 -5.51 -10.96
N HIS A 156 3.37 -5.36 -9.64
CA HIS A 156 4.61 -5.49 -8.86
C HIS A 156 4.95 -6.98 -8.63
N ILE A 157 6.23 -7.38 -8.61
CA ILE A 157 6.66 -8.78 -8.45
C ILE A 157 6.36 -9.32 -7.04
N SER A 158 6.58 -8.51 -6.00
CA SER A 158 6.33 -8.90 -4.58
C SER A 158 4.88 -8.77 -4.14
N TYR A 159 3.93 -8.97 -5.07
CA TYR A 159 2.52 -8.75 -4.82
C TYR A 159 1.96 -9.78 -3.81
N GLN A 160 1.69 -9.35 -2.57
CA GLN A 160 0.85 -10.10 -1.64
C GLN A 160 -0.62 -9.76 -1.90
N PHE A 161 -1.46 -10.80 -1.95
CA PHE A 161 -2.89 -10.70 -2.23
C PHE A 161 -3.59 -9.61 -1.40
N ILE A 162 -4.50 -8.88 -2.04
CA ILE A 162 -5.60 -8.25 -1.31
C ILE A 162 -6.81 -9.13 -1.53
N ILE A 163 -7.32 -9.71 -0.45
CA ILE A 163 -8.69 -10.23 -0.36
C ILE A 163 -9.60 -9.21 0.30
N GLU A 164 -9.03 -8.25 1.02
CA GLU A 164 -9.78 -7.19 1.69
C GLU A 164 -10.13 -6.06 0.72
N LYS A 165 -11.30 -6.11 0.06
CA LYS A 165 -12.15 -4.99 -0.47
C LYS A 165 -11.49 -3.68 -0.99
N LYS A 166 -10.18 -3.63 -1.19
CA LYS A 166 -9.38 -2.47 -1.57
C LYS A 166 -8.98 -2.68 -3.01
N ASP A 167 -9.17 -1.63 -3.78
CA ASP A 167 -8.90 -1.68 -5.20
C ASP A 167 -7.39 -1.76 -5.51
N ILE A 168 -6.50 -1.33 -4.60
CA ILE A 168 -5.05 -1.24 -4.85
C ILE A 168 -4.23 -1.74 -3.65
N CYS A 169 -3.18 -2.53 -3.88
CA CYS A 169 -2.33 -3.09 -2.82
C CYS A 169 -1.29 -2.09 -2.34
N GLN A 170 -0.81 -2.26 -1.10
CA GLN A 170 0.19 -1.37 -0.50
C GLN A 170 1.46 -1.25 -1.37
N TYR A 171 1.89 -2.34 -2.01
CA TYR A 171 3.02 -2.32 -2.94
C TYR A 171 2.73 -1.52 -4.21
N CYS A 172 1.55 -1.68 -4.81
CA CYS A 172 1.10 -0.89 -5.95
C CYS A 172 0.92 0.59 -5.58
N THR A 173 0.39 0.89 -4.39
CA THR A 173 0.29 2.26 -3.87
C THR A 173 1.67 2.87 -3.67
N CYS A 174 2.63 2.12 -3.11
CA CYS A 174 4.00 2.57 -2.91
C CYS A 174 4.73 2.81 -4.24
N ALA A 175 4.59 1.88 -5.19
CA ALA A 175 5.14 2.04 -6.54
C ALA A 175 4.56 3.25 -7.27
N LEU A 176 3.23 3.44 -7.20
CA LEU A 176 2.56 4.61 -7.76
C LEU A 176 3.04 5.91 -7.12
N ARG A 177 3.19 5.96 -5.79
CA ARG A 177 3.75 7.13 -5.09
C ARG A 177 5.16 7.46 -5.55
N LYS A 178 6.05 6.46 -5.60
CA LYS A 178 7.43 6.65 -6.10
C LYS A 178 7.44 7.12 -7.56
N GLN A 179 6.52 6.64 -8.40
CA GLN A 179 6.39 7.09 -9.78
C GLN A 179 5.87 8.52 -9.89
N ILE A 180 4.86 8.90 -9.10
CA ILE A 180 4.39 10.28 -9.00
C ILE A 180 5.55 11.17 -8.58
N GLU A 181 6.27 10.82 -7.51
CA GLU A 181 7.45 11.55 -7.06
C GLU A 181 8.53 11.67 -8.15
N LYS A 182 8.78 10.60 -8.92
CA LYS A 182 9.75 10.60 -10.01
C LYS A 182 9.29 11.46 -11.19
N ASN A 183 8.02 11.38 -11.59
CA ASN A 183 7.43 12.16 -12.68
C ASN A 183 7.36 13.65 -12.32
N PHE A 184 6.94 13.98 -11.09
CA PHE A 184 6.98 15.35 -10.59
C PHE A 184 8.42 15.83 -10.44
N GLY A 185 9.33 14.99 -9.95
CA GLY A 185 10.76 15.28 -9.88
C GLY A 185 11.34 15.62 -11.25
N TYR A 186 11.11 14.81 -12.28
CA TYR A 186 11.60 15.04 -13.63
C TYR A 186 10.96 16.25 -14.30
N LYS A 187 9.62 16.41 -14.22
CA LYS A 187 8.94 17.58 -14.76
C LYS A 187 9.43 18.87 -14.09
N MET A 188 9.68 18.83 -12.78
CA MET A 188 10.16 20.00 -12.03
C MET A 188 11.66 20.26 -12.21
N SER A 189 12.47 19.23 -12.47
CA SER A 189 13.88 19.39 -12.84
C SER A 189 14.07 19.86 -14.28
N ALA A 190 13.15 19.49 -15.17
CA ALA A 190 13.08 20.00 -16.54
C ALA A 190 12.54 21.43 -16.60
N PHE A 191 11.83 21.88 -15.55
CA PHE A 191 11.42 23.27 -15.37
C PHE A 191 12.63 24.14 -15.00
N SER A 192 13.24 24.78 -16.01
CA SER A 192 14.27 25.80 -15.79
C SER A 192 13.63 27.06 -15.17
N SER A 193 14.41 27.86 -14.43
CA SER A 193 13.96 29.17 -13.94
C SER A 193 13.47 30.07 -15.09
N LEU A 194 14.15 30.00 -16.24
CA LEU A 194 13.78 30.67 -17.48
C LEU A 194 12.37 30.29 -17.99
N SER A 195 12.00 28.99 -17.94
CA SER A 195 10.67 28.54 -18.37
C SER A 195 9.52 28.97 -17.44
N LEU A 196 9.83 29.23 -16.16
CA LEU A 196 8.86 29.69 -15.18
C LEU A 196 8.57 31.18 -15.37
N GLU A 197 9.60 32.01 -15.54
CA GLU A 197 9.44 33.45 -15.82
C GLU A 197 8.71 33.67 -17.15
N ASP A 198 9.09 32.94 -18.22
CA ASP A 198 8.40 32.98 -19.51
C ASP A 198 6.92 32.56 -19.42
N GLY A 199 6.60 31.57 -18.56
CA GLY A 199 5.25 31.09 -18.33
C GLY A 199 4.41 32.05 -17.48
N LEU A 200 5.04 32.64 -16.46
CA LEU A 200 4.42 33.65 -15.60
C LEU A 200 4.15 34.93 -16.38
N ASP A 201 5.06 35.38 -17.25
CA ASP A 201 4.89 36.55 -18.11
C ASP A 201 3.76 36.40 -19.12
N LYS A 202 3.55 35.18 -19.64
CA LYS A 202 2.41 34.86 -20.53
C LYS A 202 1.08 34.70 -19.79
N SER A 203 1.10 34.67 -18.46
CA SER A 203 -0.09 34.46 -17.64
C SER A 203 -0.61 35.78 -17.04
N VAL A 204 -1.93 35.91 -16.92
CA VAL A 204 -2.60 37.04 -16.22
C VAL A 204 -2.51 36.84 -14.70
N ILE A 205 -1.31 36.51 -14.20
CA ILE A 205 -1.06 36.31 -12.77
C ILE A 205 -0.49 37.62 -12.21
N PRO A 206 -1.12 38.23 -11.19
CA PRO A 206 -0.61 39.42 -10.51
C PRO A 206 0.83 39.25 -10.02
N TYR A 207 1.64 40.30 -10.13
CA TYR A 207 3.08 40.32 -9.77
C TYR A 207 3.39 39.67 -8.43
N ILE A 208 2.56 39.91 -7.43
CA ILE A 208 2.78 39.41 -6.07
C ILE A 208 2.53 37.90 -5.93
N GLN A 209 1.60 37.33 -6.71
CA GLN A 209 1.40 35.89 -6.79
C GLN A 209 2.56 35.22 -7.52
N ARG A 210 3.18 35.91 -8.49
CA ARG A 210 4.40 35.45 -9.14
C ARG A 210 5.56 35.33 -8.16
N ILE A 211 5.70 36.29 -7.24
CA ILE A 211 6.70 36.22 -6.15
C ILE A 211 6.46 34.98 -5.28
N ALA A 212 5.22 34.74 -4.83
CA ALA A 212 4.90 33.56 -4.03
C ALA A 212 5.18 32.24 -4.79
N ILE A 213 4.82 32.16 -6.08
CA ILE A 213 5.09 31.01 -6.93
C ILE A 213 6.60 30.79 -7.11
N ASN A 214 7.36 31.85 -7.36
CA ASN A 214 8.81 31.81 -7.50
C ASN A 214 9.48 31.31 -6.22
N GLU A 215 9.03 31.77 -5.05
CA GLU A 215 9.53 31.32 -3.76
C GLU A 215 9.17 29.86 -3.48
N ILE A 216 7.94 29.41 -3.77
CA ILE A 216 7.53 28.01 -3.63
C ILE A 216 8.39 27.09 -4.52
N VAL A 217 8.59 27.47 -5.78
CA VAL A 217 9.41 26.70 -6.73
C VAL A 217 10.88 26.70 -6.29
N SER A 218 11.39 27.82 -5.79
CA SER A 218 12.76 27.94 -5.29
C SER A 218 12.97 27.09 -4.04
N ALA A 219 12.05 27.13 -3.09
CA ALA A 219 12.06 26.30 -1.88
C ALA A 219 12.00 24.80 -2.21
N TYR A 220 11.22 24.40 -3.22
CA TYR A 220 11.17 23.01 -3.69
C TYR A 220 12.49 22.53 -4.31
N LYS A 221 13.18 23.40 -5.08
CA LYS A 221 14.44 23.04 -5.76
C LYS A 221 15.63 22.88 -4.80
N VAL A 222 15.59 23.49 -3.63
CA VAL A 222 16.67 23.40 -2.64
C VAL A 222 16.61 22.07 -1.90
N LYS A 223 17.58 21.18 -2.16
CA LYS A 223 17.85 20.03 -1.28
C LYS A 223 18.49 20.55 0.01
N ASN A 224 17.67 20.91 0.99
CA ASN A 224 18.17 21.31 2.29
C ASN A 224 18.79 20.09 3.00
N LYS A 225 20.09 20.16 3.36
CA LYS A 225 20.79 19.09 4.10
C LYS A 225 20.13 18.76 5.45
N LYS A 226 19.33 19.68 6.00
CA LYS A 226 18.54 19.53 7.24
C LYS A 226 17.07 19.13 7.01
N GLY A 227 16.64 18.90 5.77
CA GLY A 227 15.29 18.45 5.43
C GLY A 227 14.18 19.51 5.60
N ARG A 228 14.50 20.77 5.88
CA ARG A 228 13.51 21.86 5.99
C ARG A 228 12.97 22.21 4.60
N ARG A 229 11.64 22.29 4.48
CA ARG A 229 10.90 22.53 3.22
C ARG A 229 10.71 24.02 2.91
N TYR A 230 10.95 24.87 3.91
CA TYR A 230 10.73 26.31 3.89
C TYR A 230 12.03 27.02 4.28
N SER A 231 12.33 28.16 3.66
CA SER A 231 13.52 28.95 3.95
C SER A 231 13.41 29.60 5.34
N GLU A 232 14.55 29.92 5.96
CA GLU A 232 14.61 30.64 7.25
C GLU A 232 14.00 32.05 7.18
N ASN A 233 13.69 32.53 5.97
CA ASN A 233 13.05 33.81 5.72
C ASN A 233 11.53 33.79 5.94
N TRP A 234 10.92 32.60 6.10
CA TRP A 234 9.52 32.49 6.52
C TRP A 234 9.44 32.54 8.06
N ASN A 235 9.48 33.76 8.58
CA ASN A 235 9.22 34.03 10.00
C ASN A 235 7.81 34.63 10.15
N THR A 236 6.80 33.77 10.25
CA THR A 236 5.43 34.20 10.61
C THR A 236 5.37 34.38 12.12
N LYS A 237 5.14 35.61 12.56
CA LYS A 237 4.89 35.91 13.97
C LYS A 237 3.48 35.45 14.37
N CYS A 238 3.24 35.26 15.66
CA CYS A 238 1.89 35.11 16.17
C CYS A 238 1.11 36.44 16.02
N GLY A 239 -0.20 36.35 15.85
CA GLY A 239 -1.08 37.50 15.64
C GLY A 239 -1.35 37.79 14.16
N PHE A 240 -1.64 39.06 13.85
CA PHE A 240 -2.00 39.48 12.50
C PHE A 240 -0.78 39.56 11.60
N ASP A 241 -0.83 38.88 10.47
CA ASP A 241 0.16 39.04 9.39
C ASP A 241 -0.28 40.20 8.49
N GLU A 242 0.32 41.38 8.69
CA GLU A 242 0.05 42.57 7.90
C GLU A 242 0.26 42.33 6.40
N LYS A 243 1.31 41.58 6.03
CA LYS A 243 1.60 41.27 4.63
C LYS A 243 0.52 40.36 4.04
N PHE A 244 0.05 39.38 4.81
CA PHE A 244 -1.09 38.56 4.38
C PHE A 244 -2.34 39.42 4.15
N LEU A 245 -2.66 40.35 5.05
CA LEU A 245 -3.83 41.21 4.92
C LEU A 245 -3.71 42.20 3.75
N GLU A 246 -2.52 42.75 3.49
CA GLU A 246 -2.24 43.55 2.29
C GLU A 246 -2.50 42.74 1.01
N LEU A 247 -2.01 41.50 0.97
CA LEU A 247 -2.24 40.58 -0.16
C LEU A 247 -3.73 40.24 -0.32
N PHE A 248 -4.41 39.99 0.79
CA PHE A 248 -5.82 39.68 0.81
C PHE A 248 -6.65 40.89 0.31
N ALA A 249 -6.29 42.11 0.73
CA ALA A 249 -6.92 43.34 0.24
C ALA A 249 -6.72 43.54 -1.27
N LEU A 250 -5.49 43.34 -1.77
CA LEU A 250 -5.21 43.39 -3.22
C LEU A 250 -6.01 42.34 -3.99
N HIS A 251 -6.14 41.12 -3.44
CA HIS A 251 -6.94 40.07 -4.05
C HIS A 251 -8.43 40.42 -4.09
N LEU A 252 -8.99 40.99 -3.02
CA LEU A 252 -10.38 41.45 -2.99
C LEU A 252 -10.62 42.63 -3.94
N ALA A 253 -9.65 43.54 -4.08
CA ALA A 253 -9.74 44.68 -5.00
C ALA A 253 -9.89 44.24 -6.47
N GLN A 254 -9.35 43.08 -6.84
CA GLN A 254 -9.50 42.49 -8.18
C GLN A 254 -10.87 41.85 -8.43
N LYS A 255 -11.72 41.73 -7.41
CA LYS A 255 -13.07 41.16 -7.53
C LYS A 255 -14.13 42.25 -7.66
N ASP A 256 -15.24 41.89 -8.32
CA ASP A 256 -16.44 42.72 -8.37
C ASP A 256 -17.03 42.95 -6.97
N GLN A 257 -17.71 44.08 -6.77
CA GLN A 257 -18.24 44.50 -5.46
C GLN A 257 -19.00 43.39 -4.72
N PHE A 258 -19.85 42.62 -5.40
CA PHE A 258 -20.60 41.53 -4.78
C PHE A 258 -19.73 40.35 -4.31
N LYS A 259 -18.59 40.10 -4.99
CA LYS A 259 -17.65 39.01 -4.66
C LYS A 259 -16.67 39.38 -3.55
N ARG A 260 -16.67 40.65 -3.10
CA ARG A 260 -15.87 41.12 -1.96
C ARG A 260 -16.55 40.85 -0.61
N HIS A 261 -17.86 40.62 -0.63
CA HIS A 261 -18.62 40.30 0.57
C HIS A 261 -18.42 38.82 0.92
N GLY A 262 -17.99 38.56 2.14
CA GLY A 262 -17.76 37.21 2.64
C GLY A 262 -17.76 37.19 4.17
N ILE A 263 -17.82 36.00 4.73
CA ILE A 263 -17.76 35.77 6.17
C ILE A 263 -16.42 35.07 6.45
N SER A 264 -15.62 35.65 7.35
CA SER A 264 -14.46 34.96 7.91
C SER A 264 -14.92 34.18 9.13
N ILE A 265 -14.71 32.88 9.13
CA ILE A 265 -15.03 32.01 10.26
C ILE A 265 -13.70 31.52 10.81
N CYS A 266 -13.43 31.86 12.07
CA CYS A 266 -12.30 31.37 12.82
C CYS A 266 -12.84 30.53 13.98
N ASP A 267 -12.16 29.43 14.28
CA ASP A 267 -12.46 28.57 15.42
C ASP A 267 -11.13 28.20 16.08
N GLU A 268 -11.20 27.82 17.35
CA GLU A 268 -10.03 27.50 18.16
C GLU A 268 -9.71 26.01 18.04
N MET A 269 -8.43 25.67 17.86
CA MET A 269 -7.97 24.30 17.82
C MET A 269 -7.19 23.97 19.09
N SER A 270 -7.64 22.97 19.84
CA SER A 270 -6.85 22.45 20.97
C SER A 270 -5.54 21.84 20.47
N THR A 271 -4.43 22.31 21.03
CA THR A 271 -3.07 21.83 20.72
C THR A 271 -2.47 21.10 21.90
N ARG A 272 -1.45 20.29 21.65
CA ARG A 272 -0.73 19.61 22.73
C ARG A 272 0.16 20.61 23.46
N GLU A 273 -0.02 20.71 24.77
CA GLU A 273 0.88 21.44 25.66
C GLU A 273 2.31 20.91 25.55
N SER A 274 3.18 21.70 24.94
CA SER A 274 4.60 21.40 24.82
C SER A 274 5.38 22.69 24.65
N VAL A 275 6.59 22.71 25.19
CA VAL A 275 7.52 23.82 25.00
C VAL A 275 8.71 23.28 24.23
N SER A 276 9.12 23.99 23.19
CA SER A 276 10.30 23.67 22.39
C SER A 276 11.19 24.90 22.30
N VAL A 277 12.49 24.68 22.22
CA VAL A 277 13.46 25.78 22.14
C VAL A 277 13.84 25.97 20.68
N ASN A 278 13.69 27.20 20.17
CA ASN A 278 14.26 27.52 18.87
C ASN A 278 15.79 27.59 18.99
N SER A 279 16.47 26.66 18.31
CA SER A 279 17.93 26.54 18.34
C SER A 279 18.68 27.73 17.74
N GLU A 280 17.99 28.64 17.05
CA GLU A 280 18.61 29.79 16.39
C GLU A 280 18.98 30.92 17.38
N ASN A 281 18.27 31.06 18.51
CA ASN A 281 18.55 32.06 19.55
C ASN A 281 18.37 31.48 20.96
N LEU A 282 19.39 30.80 21.47
CA LEU A 282 19.37 29.94 22.66
C LEU A 282 19.29 30.64 24.03
N THR A 283 19.01 31.94 24.11
CA THR A 283 19.37 32.69 25.32
C THR A 283 18.25 33.19 26.23
N ASN A 284 16.97 33.21 25.82
CA ASN A 284 15.88 33.72 26.69
C ASN A 284 14.58 32.91 26.54
N ILE A 285 13.77 32.87 27.63
CA ILE A 285 12.41 32.28 27.67
C ILE A 285 11.51 32.86 26.56
N GLU A 286 11.76 34.10 26.13
CA GLU A 286 11.06 34.79 25.03
C GLU A 286 11.21 34.09 23.67
N ASN A 287 12.14 33.14 23.52
CA ASN A 287 12.38 32.37 22.29
C ASN A 287 11.93 30.89 22.38
N CYS A 288 11.19 30.54 23.44
CA CYS A 288 10.54 29.25 23.57
C CYS A 288 9.24 29.23 22.76
N ILE A 289 9.11 28.27 21.84
CA ILE A 289 7.90 28.01 21.07
C ILE A 289 6.96 27.12 21.90
N GLY A 290 5.67 27.42 21.89
CA GLY A 290 4.64 26.68 22.64
C GLY A 290 4.28 27.30 24.00
N LEU A 291 4.70 28.55 24.23
CA LEU A 291 4.12 29.42 25.25
C LEU A 291 2.99 30.26 24.65
N ILE A 292 2.10 30.76 25.50
CA ILE A 292 1.06 31.71 25.11
C ILE A 292 1.71 32.93 24.45
N ASP A 293 1.29 33.25 23.23
CA ASP A 293 1.74 34.42 22.48
C ASP A 293 0.53 35.03 21.78
N PHE A 294 0.09 36.20 22.22
CA PHE A 294 -1.02 36.94 21.60
C PHE A 294 -0.54 37.96 20.53
N GLY A 295 0.71 37.82 20.06
CA GLY A 295 1.29 38.67 19.03
C GLY A 295 2.03 39.88 19.58
N ASP A 296 2.32 40.86 18.71
CA ASP A 296 3.14 42.02 19.04
C ASP A 296 2.48 42.95 20.10
N ASP A 297 1.14 43.01 20.14
CA ASP A 297 0.36 43.84 21.08
C ASP A 297 -0.20 43.05 22.28
N GLY A 298 0.09 41.75 22.36
CA GLY A 298 -0.53 40.84 23.30
C GLY A 298 0.38 40.37 24.44
N ASP A 299 -0.23 39.83 25.49
CA ASP A 299 0.53 39.21 26.57
C ASP A 299 1.31 37.98 26.06
N LYS A 300 2.53 37.83 26.57
CA LYS A 300 3.41 36.70 26.28
C LYS A 300 3.65 35.89 27.53
N GLY A 301 3.67 34.57 27.39
CA GLY A 301 3.99 33.64 28.47
C GLY A 301 5.37 33.93 29.03
N LYS A 302 5.46 34.10 30.36
CA LYS A 302 6.70 34.47 31.05
C LYS A 302 7.33 33.28 31.76
N SER A 303 6.63 32.15 31.80
CA SER A 303 7.04 30.94 32.50
C SER A 303 6.63 29.68 31.76
N PHE A 304 7.25 28.54 32.11
CA PHE A 304 6.86 27.23 31.59
C PHE A 304 5.46 26.76 32.01
N ASN A 305 4.77 27.50 32.90
CA ASN A 305 3.38 27.24 33.24
C ASN A 305 2.42 27.90 32.23
N ASP A 306 2.90 28.88 31.46
CA ASP A 306 2.10 29.63 30.48
C ASP A 306 2.15 28.95 29.11
N LYS A 307 1.87 27.64 29.06
CA LYS A 307 1.93 26.87 27.81
C LYS A 307 0.71 27.18 26.95
N ALA A 308 0.94 27.36 25.66
CA ALA A 308 -0.14 27.38 24.70
C ALA A 308 -0.74 25.96 24.60
N ASN A 309 -2.05 25.87 24.79
CA ASN A 309 -2.84 24.65 24.62
C ASN A 309 -3.96 24.81 23.58
N HIS A 310 -4.00 25.97 22.92
CA HIS A 310 -4.94 26.29 21.86
C HIS A 310 -4.25 27.18 20.81
N GLY A 311 -4.83 27.28 19.61
CA GLY A 311 -4.38 28.13 18.52
C GLY A 311 -5.47 28.37 17.49
#